data_AF-A0A6A5XED6-F1
#
_entry.id   AF-A0A6A5XED6-F1
#
_cell.length_a   1.000
_cell.length_b   1.000
_cell.length_c   1.000
_cell.angle_alpha   90.00
_cell.angle_beta   90.00
_cell.angle_gamma   90.00
#
_symmetry.space_group_name_H-M   'P 1'
#
loop_
_entity.id
_entity.type
_entity.pdbx_description
1 polymer ?
#
loop_
_entity_poly.entity_id
_entity_poly.type
_entity_poly.pdbx_seq_one_letter_code
_entity_poly.pdbx_strand_id
1 'polypeptide(L)'
;RSRRPKSSDPWAVRKKRPQQSSGPRPAPPTHHTCRICLETQPIDQYIQWITRSRLLRKPSPEVPAECMSHLAKNPRTKSDPVCKTCIGAAMSARLDMLGARTLSVGCLEKGCRATWSHDYIMKYLPSDVLDKYNVGLFEVWKHQAGLLTCINESCGASGLVEPGVTGYPQVLCHSCKFRMCAACEVPWHKGQTCLEYRLANLDEKMTNSEKTLVQKLMKKDCRRCTNCFMMVELLGGCDSVYCSGCKTYFNWSQAAPIVVGNKLVPPPV
;
A
#
# COMPACT_ATOMS: atom_id res chain seq x y z
N ARG A 1 54.76 -28.89 -52.04
CA ARG A 1 54.85 -27.40 -52.15
C ARG A 1 53.44 -26.83 -52.03
N SER A 2 53.07 -26.30 -50.86
CA SER A 2 51.71 -25.74 -50.64
C SER A 2 51.63 -24.34 -51.25
N ARG A 3 50.50 -24.02 -51.90
CA ARG A 3 50.25 -22.70 -52.49
C ARG A 3 49.78 -21.75 -51.37
N ARG A 4 50.46 -20.62 -51.18
CA ARG A 4 50.07 -19.56 -50.24
C ARG A 4 48.68 -18.98 -50.59
N PRO A 5 47.82 -18.68 -49.61
CA PRO A 5 46.56 -17.97 -49.86
C PRO A 5 46.82 -16.52 -50.31
N LYS A 6 46.13 -16.09 -51.38
CA LYS A 6 46.17 -14.74 -51.98
C LYS A 6 45.82 -13.58 -51.02
N SER A 7 45.41 -13.84 -49.78
CA SER A 7 45.02 -12.82 -48.80
C SER A 7 46.19 -12.22 -48.01
N SER A 8 47.43 -12.64 -48.31
CA SER A 8 48.63 -12.24 -47.56
C SER A 8 49.48 -11.19 -48.26
N ASP A 9 49.04 -10.69 -49.42
CA ASP A 9 49.78 -9.69 -50.19
C ASP A 9 49.25 -8.27 -49.87
N PRO A 10 50.00 -7.43 -49.13
CA PRO A 10 49.54 -6.12 -48.70
C PRO A 10 49.32 -5.12 -49.84
N TRP A 11 49.78 -5.46 -51.06
CA TRP A 11 49.60 -4.66 -52.28
C TRP A 11 48.48 -5.17 -53.20
N ALA A 12 47.75 -6.22 -52.81
CA ALA A 12 46.62 -6.71 -53.58
C ALA A 12 45.47 -5.68 -53.57
N VAL A 13 45.20 -5.05 -54.72
CA VAL A 13 44.10 -4.10 -54.90
C VAL A 13 42.77 -4.80 -54.61
N ARG A 14 42.16 -4.49 -53.45
CA ARG A 14 40.83 -4.96 -53.08
C ARG A 14 39.81 -4.38 -54.05
N LYS A 15 39.32 -5.18 -55.00
CA LYS A 15 38.16 -4.82 -55.82
C LYS A 15 36.96 -4.59 -54.89
N LYS A 16 36.54 -3.33 -54.70
CA LYS A 16 35.29 -3.00 -54.01
C LYS A 16 34.15 -3.66 -54.80
N ARG A 17 33.37 -4.51 -54.13
CA ARG A 17 32.12 -5.02 -54.69
C ARG A 17 31.27 -3.81 -55.14
N PRO A 18 30.65 -3.83 -56.33
CA PRO A 18 29.74 -2.78 -56.75
C PRO A 18 28.67 -2.61 -55.66
N GLN A 19 28.50 -1.40 -55.15
CA GLN A 19 27.38 -1.11 -54.25
C GLN A 19 26.11 -1.27 -55.07
N GLN A 20 25.36 -2.34 -54.83
CA GLN A 20 23.98 -2.41 -55.29
C GLN A 20 23.25 -1.24 -54.65
N SER A 21 22.80 -0.29 -55.46
CA SER A 21 21.95 0.81 -55.01
C SER A 21 20.68 0.21 -54.45
N SER A 22 20.56 0.14 -53.12
CA SER A 22 19.30 -0.22 -52.47
C SER A 22 18.24 0.77 -52.95
N GLY A 23 17.12 0.25 -53.46
CA GLY A 23 15.99 1.08 -53.89
C GLY A 23 15.52 2.06 -52.80
N PRO A 24 14.69 3.06 -53.16
CA PRO A 24 14.21 4.06 -52.21
C PRO A 24 13.57 3.39 -50.99
N ARG A 25 13.92 3.87 -49.79
CA ARG A 25 13.38 3.34 -48.54
C ARG A 25 11.86 3.49 -48.57
N PRO A 26 11.09 2.45 -48.15
CA PRO A 26 9.65 2.57 -48.04
C PRO A 26 9.30 3.74 -47.11
N ALA A 27 8.21 4.44 -47.42
CA ALA A 27 7.70 5.51 -46.59
C ALA A 27 7.44 5.01 -45.16
N PRO A 28 7.71 5.82 -44.12
CA PRO A 28 7.38 5.43 -42.76
C PRO A 28 5.88 5.13 -42.62
N PRO A 29 5.49 4.15 -41.80
CA PRO A 29 4.09 3.91 -41.52
C PRO A 29 3.47 5.17 -40.92
N THR A 30 2.21 5.45 -41.25
CA THR A 30 1.45 6.61 -40.74
C THR A 30 0.41 6.22 -39.69
N HIS A 31 0.08 4.92 -39.62
CA HIS A 31 -0.93 4.36 -38.72
C HIS A 31 -0.39 3.13 -38.00
N HIS A 32 -0.95 2.87 -36.82
CA HIS A 32 -0.75 1.63 -36.07
C HIS A 32 -2.10 1.03 -35.70
N THR A 33 -2.12 -0.28 -35.52
CA THR A 33 -3.26 -1.04 -35.01
C THR A 33 -3.10 -1.25 -33.51
N CYS A 34 -4.14 -0.94 -32.75
CA CYS A 34 -4.13 -1.12 -31.31
C CYS A 34 -4.30 -2.60 -30.96
N ARG A 35 -3.47 -3.13 -30.05
CA ARG A 35 -3.60 -4.53 -29.58
C ARG A 35 -4.89 -4.80 -28.81
N ILE A 36 -5.58 -3.77 -28.33
CA ILE A 36 -6.74 -3.89 -27.43
C ILE A 36 -8.05 -3.67 -28.17
N CYS A 37 -8.25 -2.49 -28.77
CA CYS A 37 -9.48 -2.21 -29.53
C CYS A 37 -9.42 -2.68 -30.99
N LEU A 38 -8.25 -3.12 -31.50
CA LEU A 38 -8.05 -3.56 -32.89
C LEU A 38 -8.27 -2.46 -33.95
N GLU A 39 -8.48 -1.21 -33.54
CA GLU A 39 -8.64 -0.09 -34.45
C GLU A 39 -7.30 0.37 -35.04
N THR A 40 -7.33 0.76 -36.31
CA THR A 40 -6.20 1.40 -36.98
C THR A 40 -6.32 2.91 -36.81
N GLN A 41 -5.35 3.51 -36.11
CA GLN A 41 -5.35 4.92 -35.77
C GLN A 41 -4.00 5.55 -36.15
N PRO A 42 -3.95 6.88 -36.36
CA PRO A 42 -2.70 7.56 -36.65
C PRO A 42 -1.72 7.47 -35.47
N ILE A 43 -0.42 7.61 -35.76
CA ILE A 43 0.67 7.34 -34.79
C ILE A 43 0.64 8.25 -33.56
N ASP A 44 0.09 9.46 -33.68
CA ASP A 44 -0.09 10.42 -32.59
C ASP A 44 -1.01 9.91 -31.47
N GLN A 45 -1.93 8.98 -31.78
CA GLN A 45 -2.80 8.32 -30.81
C GLN A 45 -2.10 7.24 -30.00
N TYR A 46 -0.83 6.95 -30.28
CA TYR A 46 -0.01 5.98 -29.57
C TYR A 46 1.13 6.65 -28.80
N ILE A 47 1.69 5.91 -27.85
CA ILE A 47 2.88 6.38 -27.13
C ILE A 47 4.09 6.27 -28.06
N GLN A 48 4.82 7.38 -28.19
CA GLN A 48 6.02 7.40 -29.02
C GLN A 48 7.13 6.56 -28.38
N TRP A 49 7.64 5.57 -29.11
CA TRP A 49 8.76 4.76 -28.65
C TRP A 49 10.04 5.61 -28.53
N ILE A 50 10.69 5.50 -27.36
CA ILE A 50 11.97 6.14 -27.09
C ILE A 50 12.89 5.12 -26.42
N THR A 51 14.17 5.12 -26.79
CA THR A 51 15.18 4.28 -26.13
C THR A 51 15.34 4.62 -24.65
N ARG A 52 15.59 3.63 -23.79
CA ARG A 52 15.77 3.82 -22.34
C ARG A 52 16.74 4.95 -21.97
N SER A 53 17.87 5.07 -22.68
CA SER A 53 18.85 6.15 -22.45
C SER A 53 18.30 7.56 -22.70
N ARG A 54 17.45 7.73 -23.71
CA ARG A 54 16.80 9.01 -24.02
C ARG A 54 15.61 9.25 -23.08
N LEU A 55 14.90 8.19 -22.67
CA LEU A 55 13.78 8.29 -21.74
C LEU A 55 14.23 8.82 -20.37
N LEU A 56 15.37 8.32 -19.87
CA LEU A 56 15.95 8.79 -18.60
C LEU A 56 16.43 10.25 -18.63
N ARG A 57 16.67 10.81 -19.82
CA ARG A 57 17.03 12.24 -19.98
C ARG A 57 15.82 13.13 -20.23
N LYS A 58 14.64 12.55 -20.47
CA LYS A 58 13.41 13.32 -20.73
C LYS A 58 12.79 13.69 -19.37
N PRO A 59 12.61 14.99 -19.07
CA PRO A 59 12.11 15.42 -17.77
C PRO A 59 10.68 14.94 -17.51
N SER A 60 9.86 14.86 -18.56
CA SER A 60 8.48 14.35 -18.51
C SER A 60 8.28 13.27 -19.58
N PRO A 61 8.60 12.00 -19.28
CA PRO A 61 8.23 10.89 -20.15
C PRO A 61 6.71 10.81 -20.32
N GLU A 62 6.23 10.09 -21.33
CA GLU A 62 4.78 9.87 -21.47
C GLU A 62 4.26 8.77 -20.55
N VAL A 63 5.11 7.79 -20.21
CA VAL A 63 4.83 6.70 -19.28
C VAL A 63 6.11 6.29 -18.54
N PRO A 64 6.01 5.58 -17.40
CA PRO A 64 7.18 5.04 -16.71
C PRO A 64 8.08 4.19 -17.60
N ALA A 65 9.39 4.19 -17.30
CA ALA A 65 10.41 3.55 -18.14
C ALA A 65 10.20 2.04 -18.34
N GLU A 66 9.69 1.37 -17.32
CA GLU A 66 9.35 -0.05 -17.34
C GLU A 66 8.16 -0.36 -18.25
N CYS A 67 7.26 0.60 -18.45
CA CYS A 67 6.05 0.44 -19.27
C CYS A 67 6.28 0.73 -20.75
N MET A 68 7.37 1.41 -21.11
CA MET A 68 7.63 1.84 -22.49
C MET A 68 7.62 0.67 -23.48
N SER A 69 8.27 -0.45 -23.14
CA SER A 69 8.33 -1.65 -23.98
C SER A 69 7.04 -2.44 -24.05
N HIS A 70 6.11 -2.19 -23.13
CA HIS A 70 4.83 -2.88 -23.07
C HIS A 70 3.74 -2.14 -23.85
N LEU A 71 3.79 -0.80 -23.85
CA LEU A 71 2.71 0.03 -24.39
C LEU A 71 3.02 0.65 -25.76
N ALA A 72 4.29 0.93 -26.07
CA ALA A 72 4.69 1.54 -27.34
C ALA A 72 5.18 0.50 -28.36
N LYS A 73 5.13 0.84 -29.67
CA LYS A 73 5.66 -0.02 -30.74
C LYS A 73 7.19 -0.03 -30.68
N ASN A 74 7.75 -1.01 -30.00
CA ASN A 74 9.19 -1.20 -29.93
C ASN A 74 9.71 -1.85 -31.22
N PRO A 75 10.68 -1.25 -31.93
CA PRO A 75 11.26 -1.84 -33.14
C PRO A 75 11.97 -3.19 -32.92
N ARG A 76 12.35 -3.51 -31.67
CA ARG A 76 13.11 -4.70 -31.32
C ARG A 76 12.26 -5.85 -30.78
N THR A 77 11.03 -5.58 -30.33
CA THR A 77 10.15 -6.60 -29.76
C THR A 77 8.86 -6.68 -30.58
N LYS A 78 8.22 -7.85 -30.58
CA LYS A 78 6.96 -8.06 -31.31
C LYS A 78 5.73 -7.52 -30.56
N SER A 79 5.91 -6.63 -29.58
CA SER A 79 4.76 -6.07 -28.87
C SER A 79 4.02 -5.10 -29.78
N ASP A 80 2.73 -5.34 -29.98
CA ASP A 80 1.85 -4.39 -30.64
C ASP A 80 1.49 -3.25 -29.67
N PRO A 81 1.34 -2.02 -30.19
CA PRO A 81 1.16 -0.85 -29.37
C PRO A 81 -0.27 -0.76 -28.84
N VAL A 82 -0.44 0.03 -27.79
CA VAL A 82 -1.74 0.34 -27.20
C VAL A 82 -2.02 1.83 -27.40
N CYS A 83 -3.21 2.16 -27.92
CA CYS A 83 -3.61 3.55 -28.10
C CYS A 83 -3.90 4.21 -26.73
N LYS A 84 -3.77 5.54 -26.69
CA LYS A 84 -3.94 6.34 -25.46
C LYS A 84 -5.35 6.19 -24.87
N THR A 85 -6.38 6.04 -25.71
CA THR A 85 -7.76 5.85 -25.27
C THR A 85 -7.95 4.52 -24.55
N CYS A 86 -7.37 3.42 -25.06
CA CYS A 86 -7.41 2.12 -24.38
C CYS A 86 -6.66 2.12 -23.05
N ILE A 87 -5.59 2.92 -22.90
CA ILE A 87 -4.91 3.09 -21.62
C ILE A 87 -5.86 3.74 -20.62
N GLY A 88 -6.50 4.86 -20.99
CA GLY A 88 -7.49 5.53 -20.14
C GLY A 88 -8.67 4.64 -19.76
N ALA A 89 -9.23 3.90 -20.73
CA ALA A 89 -10.34 2.98 -20.50
C ALA A 89 -9.95 1.79 -19.58
N ALA A 90 -8.72 1.28 -19.70
CA ALA A 90 -8.23 0.25 -18.79
C ALA A 90 -8.05 0.80 -17.37
N MET A 91 -7.62 2.05 -17.24
CA MET A 91 -7.50 2.72 -15.95
C MET A 91 -8.87 2.96 -15.31
N SER A 92 -9.87 3.44 -16.07
CA SER A 92 -11.23 3.61 -15.54
C SER A 92 -11.83 2.28 -15.10
N ALA A 93 -11.73 1.23 -15.92
CA ALA A 93 -12.19 -0.11 -15.55
C ALA A 93 -11.48 -0.63 -14.28
N ARG A 94 -10.18 -0.36 -14.13
CA ARG A 94 -9.43 -0.74 -12.93
C ARG A 94 -9.88 0.02 -11.69
N LEU A 95 -10.19 1.32 -11.82
CA LEU A 95 -10.75 2.12 -10.74
C LEU A 95 -12.08 1.53 -10.27
N ASP A 96 -12.97 1.18 -11.19
CA ASP A 96 -14.30 0.64 -10.88
C ASP A 96 -14.23 -0.76 -10.24
N MET A 97 -13.33 -1.62 -10.71
CA MET A 97 -13.23 -3.01 -10.23
C MET A 97 -12.40 -3.17 -8.94
N LEU A 98 -11.32 -2.40 -8.79
CA LEU A 98 -10.31 -2.61 -7.74
C LEU A 98 -10.13 -1.41 -6.81
N GLY A 99 -10.76 -0.27 -7.11
CA GLY A 99 -10.68 0.96 -6.33
C GLY A 99 -9.40 1.78 -6.54
N ALA A 100 -9.41 3.00 -6.01
CA ALA A 100 -8.39 4.03 -6.26
C ALA A 100 -6.97 3.65 -5.84
N ARG A 101 -6.81 2.80 -4.80
CA ARG A 101 -5.48 2.38 -4.31
C ARG A 101 -4.66 1.65 -5.38
N THR A 102 -5.33 0.90 -6.26
CA THR A 102 -4.65 0.05 -7.24
C THR A 102 -4.36 0.74 -8.56
N LEU A 103 -4.87 1.96 -8.76
CA LEU A 103 -4.71 2.72 -10.00
C LEU A 103 -3.27 3.20 -10.23
N SER A 104 -2.46 3.23 -9.16
CA SER A 104 -1.02 3.46 -9.22
C SER A 104 -0.26 2.42 -10.06
N VAL A 105 -0.88 1.28 -10.39
CA VAL A 105 -0.34 0.32 -11.35
C VAL A 105 -1.11 0.49 -12.67
N GLY A 106 -0.65 1.39 -13.53
CA GLY A 106 -1.34 1.72 -14.78
C GLY A 106 -1.03 0.80 -15.97
N CYS A 107 -0.05 -0.10 -15.87
CA CYS A 107 0.35 -0.94 -16.98
C CYS A 107 -0.65 -2.08 -17.25
N LEU A 108 -0.87 -2.40 -18.52
CA LEU A 108 -1.79 -3.45 -18.97
C LEU A 108 -1.12 -4.83 -19.13
N GLU A 109 0.20 -4.89 -18.95
CA GLU A 109 0.98 -6.12 -19.12
C GLU A 109 0.96 -6.95 -17.84
N LYS A 110 0.73 -8.25 -17.97
CA LYS A 110 0.65 -9.16 -16.83
C LYS A 110 2.00 -9.21 -16.11
N GLY A 111 1.99 -8.99 -14.80
CA GLY A 111 3.20 -9.01 -13.97
C GLY A 111 3.99 -7.70 -13.93
N CYS A 112 3.63 -6.69 -14.70
CA CYS A 112 4.22 -5.36 -14.56
C CYS A 112 3.69 -4.68 -13.28
N ARG A 113 4.60 -4.30 -12.38
CA ARG A 113 4.30 -3.63 -11.10
C ARG A 113 4.82 -2.20 -11.05
N ALA A 114 5.17 -1.64 -12.21
CA ALA A 114 5.65 -0.28 -12.33
C ALA A 114 4.63 0.71 -11.75
N THR A 115 5.10 1.58 -10.86
CA THR A 115 4.26 2.60 -10.25
C THR A 115 4.13 3.81 -11.17
N TRP A 116 2.89 4.23 -11.40
CA TRP A 116 2.52 5.42 -12.13
C TRP A 116 2.29 6.53 -11.11
N SER A 117 3.03 7.63 -11.25
CA SER A 117 2.77 8.85 -10.48
C SER A 117 1.41 9.45 -10.86
N HIS A 118 0.92 10.32 -9.98
CA HIS A 118 -0.35 11.01 -10.18
C HIS A 118 -0.44 11.75 -11.52
N ASP A 119 0.66 12.35 -11.98
CA ASP A 119 0.74 13.05 -13.27
C ASP A 119 0.40 12.16 -14.47
N TYR A 120 0.87 10.91 -14.46
CA TYR A 120 0.52 9.97 -15.50
C TYR A 120 -0.96 9.59 -15.42
N ILE A 121 -1.48 9.37 -14.21
CA ILE A 121 -2.88 9.03 -14.01
C ILE A 121 -3.78 10.13 -14.55
N MET A 122 -3.54 11.39 -14.16
CA MET A 122 -4.30 12.55 -14.65
C MET A 122 -4.23 12.71 -16.17
N LYS A 123 -3.12 12.33 -16.79
CA LYS A 123 -2.94 12.46 -18.25
C LYS A 123 -3.80 11.49 -19.06
N TYR A 124 -4.06 10.29 -18.55
CA TYR A 124 -4.77 9.25 -19.29
C TYR A 124 -6.20 9.03 -18.80
N LEU A 125 -6.51 9.37 -17.55
CA LEU A 125 -7.82 9.17 -16.98
C LEU A 125 -8.81 10.21 -17.56
N PRO A 126 -10.00 9.79 -18.01
CA PRO A 126 -11.04 10.72 -18.42
C PRO A 126 -11.43 11.69 -17.29
N SER A 127 -11.79 12.94 -17.64
CA SER A 127 -12.07 13.99 -16.66
C SER A 127 -13.26 13.67 -15.76
N ASP A 128 -14.28 13.01 -16.29
CA ASP A 128 -15.47 12.55 -15.56
C ASP A 128 -15.17 11.43 -14.55
N VAL A 129 -14.07 10.71 -14.75
CA VAL A 129 -13.60 9.63 -13.88
C VAL A 129 -12.58 10.13 -12.86
N LEU A 130 -11.90 11.25 -13.16
CA LEU A 130 -10.85 11.82 -12.31
C LEU A 130 -11.38 12.23 -10.93
N ASP A 131 -12.57 12.83 -10.87
CA ASP A 131 -13.18 13.22 -9.60
C ASP A 131 -13.46 12.00 -8.71
N LYS A 132 -13.96 10.90 -9.30
CA LYS A 132 -14.17 9.63 -8.60
C LYS A 132 -12.86 9.07 -8.06
N TYR A 133 -11.79 9.16 -8.85
CA TYR A 133 -10.46 8.73 -8.41
C TYR A 133 -9.95 9.57 -7.24
N ASN A 134 -10.06 10.89 -7.31
CA ASN A 134 -9.59 11.80 -6.26
C ASN A 134 -10.34 11.59 -4.94
N VAL A 135 -11.68 11.47 -5.00
CA VAL A 135 -12.50 11.15 -3.82
C VAL A 135 -12.14 9.78 -3.26
N GLY A 136 -12.02 8.76 -4.12
CA GLY A 136 -11.63 7.42 -3.69
C GLY A 136 -10.24 7.37 -3.04
N LEU A 137 -9.27 8.12 -3.57
CA LEU A 137 -7.93 8.22 -3.00
C LEU A 137 -7.94 8.93 -1.65
N PHE A 138 -8.77 9.97 -1.51
CA PHE A 138 -8.95 10.68 -0.24
C PHE A 138 -9.53 9.77 0.85
N GLU A 139 -10.54 8.95 0.53
CA GLU A 139 -11.07 7.96 1.48
C GLU A 139 -10.03 6.92 1.89
N VAL A 140 -9.24 6.41 0.93
CA VAL A 140 -8.12 5.51 1.21
C VAL A 140 -7.12 6.16 2.18
N TRP A 141 -6.80 7.44 1.97
CA TRP A 141 -5.91 8.19 2.84
C TRP A 141 -6.51 8.39 4.24
N LYS A 142 -7.78 8.78 4.36
CA LYS A 142 -8.47 8.96 5.65
C LYS A 142 -8.36 7.73 6.52
N HIS A 143 -8.59 6.54 5.95
CA HIS A 143 -8.48 5.28 6.67
C HIS A 143 -7.05 4.95 7.12
N GLN A 144 -6.03 5.39 6.38
CA GLN A 144 -4.63 5.16 6.72
C GLN A 144 -4.08 6.18 7.72
N ALA A 145 -4.59 7.40 7.69
CA ALA A 145 -4.05 8.52 8.47
C ALA A 145 -4.41 8.47 9.96
N GLY A 146 -5.30 7.57 10.38
CA GLY A 146 -5.69 7.42 11.79
C GLY A 146 -6.38 8.67 12.34
N LEU A 147 -7.35 9.20 11.59
CA LEU A 147 -8.11 10.38 12.01
C LEU A 147 -8.90 10.11 13.29
N LEU A 148 -8.83 11.03 14.25
CA LEU A 148 -9.73 11.05 15.40
C LEU A 148 -10.97 11.85 15.05
N THR A 149 -12.14 11.21 15.16
CA THR A 149 -13.44 11.86 15.00
C THR A 149 -13.98 12.31 16.36
N CYS A 150 -14.60 13.49 16.38
CA CYS A 150 -15.21 14.02 17.58
C CYS A 150 -16.38 13.14 18.04
N ILE A 151 -16.34 12.75 19.32
CA ILE A 151 -17.34 11.87 19.95
C ILE A 151 -18.70 12.56 20.12
N ASN A 152 -18.73 13.91 20.09
CA ASN A 152 -19.99 14.63 20.13
C ASN A 152 -20.76 14.39 18.82
N GLU A 153 -21.89 13.68 18.92
CA GLU A 153 -22.76 13.29 17.81
C GLU A 153 -23.21 14.48 16.94
N SER A 154 -23.33 15.67 17.54
CA SER A 154 -23.71 16.89 16.83
C SER A 154 -22.57 17.58 16.05
N CYS A 155 -21.31 17.15 16.24
CA CYS A 155 -20.15 17.85 15.68
C CYS A 155 -19.57 17.21 14.41
N GLY A 156 -19.36 15.89 14.41
CA GLY A 156 -18.80 15.15 13.26
C GLY A 156 -17.40 15.56 12.77
N ALA A 157 -16.72 16.49 13.46
CA ALA A 157 -15.41 16.98 13.03
C ALA A 157 -14.33 15.91 13.26
N SER A 158 -13.46 15.70 12.27
CA SER A 158 -12.31 14.79 12.36
C SER A 158 -11.01 15.54 12.17
N GLY A 159 -9.95 15.06 12.82
CA GLY A 159 -8.63 15.67 12.72
C GLY A 159 -7.50 14.65 12.92
N LEU A 160 -6.30 15.03 12.50
CA LEU A 160 -5.10 14.27 12.78
C LEU A 160 -4.66 14.53 14.22
N VAL A 161 -4.26 13.47 14.91
CA VAL A 161 -3.70 13.55 16.26
C VAL A 161 -2.27 13.06 16.21
N GLU A 162 -1.37 13.79 16.85
CA GLU A 162 0.04 13.45 16.91
C GLU A 162 0.37 12.77 18.25
N PRO A 163 0.57 11.44 18.26
CA PRO A 163 0.94 10.69 19.45
C PRO A 163 2.41 10.97 19.80
N GLY A 164 2.65 12.03 20.56
CA GLY A 164 3.99 12.47 20.94
C GLY A 164 4.06 13.90 21.48
N VAL A 165 3.01 14.69 21.26
CA VAL A 165 2.92 16.06 21.77
C VAL A 165 2.57 16.06 23.26
N THR A 166 3.14 17.01 24.00
CA THR A 166 2.83 17.25 25.41
C THR A 166 1.33 17.47 25.60
N GLY A 167 0.71 16.66 26.46
CA GLY A 167 -0.73 16.69 26.70
C GLY A 167 -1.51 15.55 26.04
N TYR A 168 -0.90 14.76 25.15
CA TYR A 168 -1.48 13.48 24.71
C TYR A 168 -1.71 12.56 25.93
N PRO A 169 -2.85 11.86 26.05
CA PRO A 169 -3.90 11.64 25.05
C PRO A 169 -5.09 12.62 25.11
N GLN A 170 -4.99 13.74 25.83
CA GLN A 170 -6.06 14.73 25.88
C GLN A 170 -6.15 15.51 24.58
N VAL A 171 -7.31 15.48 23.93
CA VAL A 171 -7.58 16.24 22.71
C VAL A 171 -8.81 17.12 22.90
N LEU A 172 -8.72 18.34 22.39
CA LEU A 172 -9.82 19.30 22.36
C LEU A 172 -10.28 19.48 20.91
N CYS A 173 -11.57 19.23 20.65
CA CYS A 173 -12.13 19.37 19.31
C CYS A 173 -12.01 20.82 18.82
N HIS A 174 -11.45 21.03 17.62
CA HIS A 174 -11.30 22.36 17.06
C HIS A 174 -12.66 23.09 16.87
N SER A 175 -13.70 22.34 16.49
CA SER A 175 -15.02 22.89 16.18
C SER A 175 -15.86 23.18 17.44
N CYS A 176 -16.25 22.13 18.19
CA CYS A 176 -17.16 22.27 19.33
C CYS A 176 -16.47 22.43 20.70
N LYS A 177 -15.12 22.45 20.74
CA LYS A 177 -14.31 22.54 21.96
C LYS A 177 -14.53 21.41 22.97
N PHE A 178 -15.19 20.32 22.57
CA PHE A 178 -15.38 19.13 23.39
C PHE A 178 -14.04 18.46 23.70
N ARG A 179 -13.82 18.08 24.97
CA ARG A 179 -12.60 17.42 25.43
C ARG A 179 -12.78 15.91 25.43
N MET A 180 -11.86 15.21 24.79
CA MET A 180 -11.89 13.76 24.66
C MET A 180 -10.51 13.14 24.90
N CYS A 181 -10.49 11.86 25.22
CA CYS A 181 -9.28 11.05 25.24
C CYS A 181 -9.10 10.38 23.88
N ALA A 182 -8.03 10.72 23.15
CA ALA A 182 -7.73 10.15 21.83
C ALA A 182 -7.37 8.66 21.90
N ALA A 183 -6.83 8.18 23.01
CA ALA A 183 -6.43 6.78 23.18
C ALA A 183 -7.61 5.86 23.55
N CYS A 184 -8.61 6.39 24.25
CA CYS A 184 -9.77 5.61 24.72
C CYS A 184 -11.05 5.89 23.91
N GLU A 185 -11.05 6.93 23.07
CA GLU A 185 -12.21 7.41 22.31
C GLU A 185 -13.44 7.58 23.21
N VAL A 186 -13.27 8.36 24.28
CA VAL A 186 -14.30 8.69 25.27
C VAL A 186 -14.22 10.17 25.68
N PRO A 187 -15.28 10.72 26.30
CA PRO A 187 -15.17 11.99 27.02
C PRO A 187 -13.97 12.01 27.97
N TRP A 188 -13.32 13.16 28.12
CA TRP A 188 -12.09 13.25 28.91
C TRP A 188 -12.30 12.84 30.38
N HIS A 189 -11.56 11.83 30.82
CA HIS A 189 -11.60 11.31 32.19
C HIS A 189 -10.54 12.00 33.07
N LYS A 190 -10.90 13.14 33.66
CA LYS A 190 -10.00 13.91 34.52
C LYS A 190 -9.63 13.13 35.79
N GLY A 191 -8.34 13.08 36.11
CA GLY A 191 -7.84 12.47 37.34
C GLY A 191 -7.77 10.94 37.31
N GLN A 192 -7.99 10.33 36.15
CA GLN A 192 -7.82 8.89 35.93
C GLN A 192 -6.88 8.65 34.76
N THR A 193 -6.02 7.63 34.88
CA THR A 193 -5.24 7.16 33.74
C THR A 193 -6.15 6.43 32.73
N CYS A 194 -5.73 6.32 31.46
CA CYS A 194 -6.45 5.54 30.45
C CYS A 194 -6.63 4.06 30.85
N LEU A 195 -5.75 3.54 31.72
CA LEU A 195 -5.86 2.18 32.27
C LEU A 195 -6.94 2.13 33.35
N GLU A 196 -6.91 3.03 34.33
CA GLU A 196 -7.93 3.13 35.39
C GLU A 196 -9.34 3.33 34.81
N TYR A 197 -9.49 4.22 33.83
CA TYR A 197 -10.77 4.47 33.19
C TYR A 197 -11.30 3.22 32.47
N ARG A 198 -10.44 2.50 31.75
CA ARG A 198 -10.83 1.24 31.09
C ARG A 198 -11.26 0.19 32.10
N LEU A 199 -10.54 0.05 33.22
CA LEU A 199 -10.85 -0.90 34.29
C LEU A 199 -12.17 -0.58 34.99
N ALA A 200 -12.43 0.70 35.24
CA ALA A 200 -13.68 1.16 35.86
C ALA A 200 -14.90 0.97 34.95
N ASN A 201 -14.71 1.07 33.63
CA ASN A 201 -15.79 0.97 32.63
C ASN A 201 -15.71 -0.33 31.80
N LEU A 202 -15.06 -1.38 32.33
CA LEU A 202 -14.99 -2.70 31.71
C LEU A 202 -16.40 -3.23 31.39
N ASP A 203 -17.37 -3.02 32.26
CA ASP A 203 -18.71 -3.59 32.08
C ASP A 203 -19.51 -2.96 30.92
N GLU A 204 -19.18 -1.73 30.52
CA GLU A 204 -19.94 -0.94 29.54
C GLU A 204 -19.43 -1.11 28.09
N LYS A 205 -18.11 -1.29 27.90
CA LYS A 205 -17.49 -1.43 26.56
C LYS A 205 -17.14 -2.85 26.15
N MET A 206 -17.26 -3.84 27.03
CA MET A 206 -16.91 -5.22 26.70
C MET A 206 -17.94 -5.82 25.74
N THR A 207 -17.45 -6.28 24.59
CA THR A 207 -18.23 -7.08 23.65
C THR A 207 -18.71 -8.34 24.39
N ASN A 208 -19.89 -8.90 24.06
CA ASN A 208 -20.40 -10.10 24.75
C ASN A 208 -19.37 -11.26 24.76
N SER A 209 -18.51 -11.35 23.76
CA SER A 209 -17.37 -12.28 23.71
C SER A 209 -16.34 -12.05 24.81
N GLU A 210 -15.97 -10.80 25.08
CA GLU A 210 -15.00 -10.43 26.10
C GLU A 210 -15.59 -10.60 27.51
N LYS A 211 -16.88 -10.31 27.69
CA LYS A 211 -17.62 -10.63 28.94
C LYS A 211 -17.62 -12.14 29.21
N THR A 212 -17.83 -12.94 28.16
CA THR A 212 -17.78 -14.41 28.26
C THR A 212 -16.37 -14.91 28.60
N LEU A 213 -15.32 -14.29 28.05
CA LEU A 213 -13.93 -14.60 28.39
C LEU A 213 -13.63 -14.24 29.84
N VAL A 214 -14.03 -13.06 30.31
CA VAL A 214 -13.85 -12.66 31.71
C VAL A 214 -14.62 -13.59 32.65
N GLN A 215 -15.87 -13.96 32.35
CA GLN A 215 -16.61 -14.93 33.15
C GLN A 215 -15.94 -16.32 33.18
N LYS A 216 -15.35 -16.76 32.06
CA LYS A 216 -14.55 -18.01 32.01
C LYS A 216 -13.26 -17.89 32.82
N LEU A 217 -12.61 -16.73 32.79
CA LEU A 217 -11.41 -16.42 33.57
C LEU A 217 -11.71 -16.23 35.06
N MET A 218 -12.93 -15.85 35.44
CA MET A 218 -13.36 -15.80 36.86
C MET A 218 -13.64 -17.21 37.42
N LYS A 219 -14.03 -18.16 36.56
CA LYS A 219 -14.27 -19.56 36.96
C LYS A 219 -12.99 -20.39 37.10
N LYS A 220 -11.87 -19.90 36.56
CA LYS A 220 -10.57 -20.59 36.54
C LYS A 220 -9.57 -19.76 37.34
N ASP A 221 -8.74 -20.39 38.18
CA ASP A 221 -7.70 -19.66 38.92
C ASP A 221 -6.59 -19.25 37.95
N CYS A 222 -6.75 -18.09 37.30
CA CYS A 222 -5.79 -17.55 36.35
C CYS A 222 -4.95 -16.44 37.02
N ARG A 223 -3.64 -16.48 36.80
CA ARG A 223 -2.67 -15.51 37.36
C ARG A 223 -1.85 -14.84 36.27
N ARG A 224 -1.24 -13.71 36.59
CA ARG A 224 -0.35 -13.00 35.66
C ARG A 224 1.09 -13.47 35.80
N CYS A 225 1.76 -13.66 34.67
CA CYS A 225 3.20 -13.84 34.66
C CYS A 225 3.89 -12.62 35.30
N THR A 226 4.84 -12.88 36.20
CA THR A 226 5.60 -11.83 36.91
C THR A 226 6.48 -10.97 36.01
N ASN A 227 6.80 -11.44 34.80
CA ASN A 227 7.74 -10.77 33.90
C ASN A 227 7.04 -10.01 32.76
N CYS A 228 5.97 -10.58 32.18
CA CYS A 228 5.30 -10.00 31.00
C CYS A 228 3.80 -9.77 31.18
N PHE A 229 3.26 -10.03 32.37
CA PHE A 229 1.85 -9.82 32.73
C PHE A 229 0.81 -10.56 31.87
N MET A 230 1.24 -11.44 30.97
CA MET A 230 0.38 -12.38 30.25
C MET A 230 -0.42 -13.24 31.23
N MET A 231 -1.68 -13.49 30.88
CA MET A 231 -2.58 -14.33 31.67
C MET A 231 -2.22 -15.80 31.45
N VAL A 232 -2.02 -16.53 32.54
CA VAL A 232 -1.64 -17.95 32.52
C VAL A 232 -2.61 -18.74 33.40
N GLU A 233 -3.07 -19.88 32.89
CA GLU A 233 -3.85 -20.87 33.63
C GLU A 233 -2.94 -22.02 34.05
N LEU A 234 -3.07 -22.47 35.30
CA LEU A 234 -2.34 -23.63 35.80
C LEU A 234 -3.09 -24.91 35.42
N LEU A 235 -2.46 -25.76 34.62
CA LEU A 235 -3.05 -27.03 34.14
C LEU A 235 -2.68 -28.25 35.02
N GLY A 236 -1.95 -28.05 36.11
CA GLY A 236 -1.43 -29.13 36.98
C GLY A 236 -1.05 -28.64 38.39
N GLY A 237 -0.33 -29.45 39.15
CA GLY A 237 0.00 -29.16 40.57
C GLY A 237 1.41 -28.65 40.85
N CYS A 238 2.18 -28.25 39.82
CA CYS A 238 3.55 -27.76 39.99
C CYS A 238 3.57 -26.23 40.05
N ASP A 239 4.21 -25.66 41.08
CA ASP A 239 4.35 -24.22 41.24
C ASP A 239 5.28 -23.56 40.21
N SER A 240 6.10 -24.33 39.49
CA SER A 240 6.97 -23.79 38.44
C SER A 240 6.24 -23.76 37.11
N VAL A 241 5.84 -22.56 36.68
CA VAL A 241 5.03 -22.35 35.47
C VAL A 241 5.87 -21.71 34.37
N TYR A 242 5.82 -22.30 33.18
CA TYR A 242 6.46 -21.76 31.99
C TYR A 242 5.54 -20.74 31.29
N CYS A 243 6.01 -19.52 31.07
CA CYS A 243 5.25 -18.51 30.33
C CYS A 243 5.54 -18.58 28.82
N SER A 244 4.51 -18.78 28.01
CA SER A 244 4.62 -18.78 26.54
C SER A 244 4.97 -17.40 25.94
N GLY A 245 4.63 -16.31 26.64
CA GLY A 245 4.90 -14.94 26.18
C GLY A 245 6.37 -14.55 26.28
N CYS A 246 6.93 -14.60 27.49
CA CYS A 246 8.33 -14.22 27.76
C CYS A 246 9.32 -15.38 27.72
N LYS A 247 8.86 -16.63 27.56
CA LYS A 247 9.67 -17.86 27.52
C LYS A 247 10.52 -18.08 28.77
N THR A 248 10.08 -17.55 29.92
CA THR A 248 10.72 -17.75 31.22
C THR A 248 9.82 -18.56 32.16
N TYR A 249 10.44 -19.26 33.10
CA TYR A 249 9.73 -19.90 34.22
C TYR A 249 9.50 -18.89 35.34
N PHE A 250 8.36 -19.00 36.01
CA PHE A 250 8.05 -18.21 37.21
C PHE A 250 7.29 -19.07 38.23
N ASN A 251 7.32 -18.65 39.49
CA ASN A 251 6.63 -19.35 40.57
C ASN A 251 5.17 -18.89 40.66
N TRP A 252 4.23 -19.83 40.63
CA TRP A 252 2.78 -19.57 40.67
C TRP A 252 2.33 -18.91 41.97
N SER A 253 2.93 -19.28 43.11
CA SER A 253 2.61 -18.70 44.42
C SER A 253 2.89 -17.20 44.49
N GLN A 254 3.89 -16.73 43.76
CA GLN A 254 4.32 -15.32 43.69
C GLN A 254 3.57 -14.53 42.61
N ALA A 255 2.78 -15.21 41.76
CA ALA A 255 2.04 -14.57 40.69
C ALA A 255 0.76 -13.91 41.21
N ALA A 256 0.51 -12.67 40.78
CA ALA A 256 -0.69 -11.94 41.18
C ALA A 256 -1.94 -12.54 40.51
N PRO A 257 -3.03 -12.79 41.27
CA PRO A 257 -4.30 -13.24 40.71
C PRO A 257 -4.90 -12.16 39.81
N ILE A 258 -5.57 -12.59 38.74
CA ILE A 258 -6.25 -11.68 37.81
C ILE A 258 -7.54 -11.15 38.44
N VAL A 259 -8.17 -11.94 39.31
CA VAL A 259 -9.42 -11.63 39.98
C VAL A 259 -9.26 -11.75 41.49
N VAL A 260 -9.67 -10.72 42.22
CA VAL A 260 -9.82 -10.77 43.69
C VAL A 260 -11.29 -10.50 43.99
N GLY A 261 -12.00 -11.52 44.49
CA GLY A 261 -13.47 -11.48 44.62
C GLY A 261 -14.16 -11.43 43.25
N ASN A 262 -14.93 -10.37 43.00
CA ASN A 262 -15.60 -10.14 41.70
C ASN A 262 -14.91 -9.07 40.83
N LYS A 263 -13.70 -8.62 41.21
CA LYS A 263 -13.03 -7.49 40.55
C LYS A 263 -11.75 -7.95 39.86
N LEU A 264 -11.56 -7.48 38.62
CA LEU A 264 -10.32 -7.59 37.88
C LEU A 264 -9.28 -6.68 38.52
N VAL A 265 -8.17 -7.26 38.98
CA VAL A 265 -7.05 -6.51 39.56
C VAL A 265 -6.11 -6.12 38.41
N PRO A 266 -5.63 -4.88 38.30
CA PRO A 266 -4.62 -4.50 37.29
C PRO A 266 -3.25 -5.15 37.56
N PRO A 267 -2.35 -5.20 36.55
CA PRO A 267 -0.96 -5.53 36.81
C PRO A 267 -0.34 -4.48 37.76
N PRO A 268 0.54 -4.89 38.70
CA PRO A 268 1.33 -3.93 39.46
C PRO A 268 2.25 -3.15 38.50
N VAL A 269 2.34 -1.84 38.73
CA VAL A 269 3.17 -0.90 37.96
C VAL A 269 4.64 -1.23 38.14
#